data_AF-A0A432V3E4-F1
#
_entry.id   AF-A0A432V3E4-F1
#
_cell.length_a   1.000
_cell.length_b   1.000
_cell.length_c   1.000
_cell.angle_alpha   90.00
_cell.angle_beta   90.00
_cell.angle_gamma   90.00
#
_symmetry.space_group_name_H-M   'P 1'
#
loop_
_entity.id
_entity.type
_entity.pdbx_description
1 polymer ?
#
loop_
_entity_poly.entity_id
_entity_poly.type
_entity_poly.pdbx_seq_one_letter_code
_entity_poly.pdbx_strand_id
1 'polypeptide(L)'
;MSRYTITVTSDGRSDEDAVIGYDPPLRTFFLQAFPDESGDDLALWLGTSDREYETVDALHAAGRAKGFDFMPLPDSVALSLADDLAKEADRPRHDGPPAALMRHLQSD
;
A
#
# COMPACT_ATOMS: atom_id res chain seq x y z
N MET A 1 0.79 2.94 -7.33
CA MET A 1 0.30 2.73 -5.96
C MET A 1 -1.15 3.13 -5.91
N SER A 2 -2.02 2.16 -5.66
CA SER A 2 -3.46 2.38 -5.53
C SER A 2 -3.79 2.85 -4.12
N ARG A 3 -4.88 3.62 -3.97
CA ARG A 3 -5.33 4.18 -2.69
C ARG A 3 -6.84 4.10 -2.65
N TYR A 4 -7.37 3.57 -1.55
CA TYR A 4 -8.79 3.45 -1.28
C TYR A 4 -9.09 3.95 0.12
N THR A 5 -10.16 4.73 0.25
CA THR A 5 -10.62 5.23 1.55
C THR A 5 -11.39 4.14 2.27
N ILE A 6 -11.06 3.94 3.55
CA ILE A 6 -11.71 3.00 4.47
C ILE A 6 -11.85 3.63 5.84
N THR A 7 -12.61 2.97 6.71
CA THR A 7 -12.72 3.36 8.12
C THR A 7 -11.73 2.55 8.96
N VAL A 8 -10.92 3.24 9.77
CA VAL A 8 -10.05 2.64 10.79
C VAL A 8 -10.49 3.11 12.16
N THR A 9 -10.60 2.18 13.11
CA THR A 9 -11.00 2.46 14.48
C THR A 9 -9.85 2.20 15.44
N SER A 10 -9.76 2.99 16.52
CA SER A 10 -8.78 2.83 17.59
C SER A 10 -9.31 3.40 18.89
N ASP A 11 -9.43 2.57 19.93
CA ASP A 11 -9.77 2.93 21.32
C ASP A 11 -10.72 4.14 21.47
N GLY A 12 -11.92 4.02 20.89
CA GLY A 12 -12.98 5.03 21.00
C GLY A 12 -12.91 6.17 19.98
N ARG A 13 -11.95 6.14 19.05
CA ARG A 13 -11.86 7.04 17.90
C ARG A 13 -12.05 6.26 16.60
N SER A 14 -12.52 6.96 15.58
CA SER A 14 -12.69 6.46 14.22
C SER A 14 -12.11 7.47 13.25
N ASP A 15 -11.34 6.99 12.29
CA ASP A 15 -10.89 7.72 11.12
C ASP A 15 -11.63 7.17 9.90
N GLU A 16 -12.54 7.97 9.35
CA GLU A 16 -13.35 7.60 8.18
C GLU A 16 -12.61 7.87 6.86
N ASP A 17 -11.49 8.59 6.91
CA ASP A 17 -10.70 9.03 5.76
C ASP A 17 -9.36 8.27 5.64
N ALA A 18 -9.20 7.18 6.41
CA ALA A 18 -8.01 6.35 6.36
C ALA A 18 -7.82 5.72 4.98
N VAL A 19 -6.56 5.52 4.60
CA VAL A 19 -6.17 5.07 3.26
C VAL A 19 -5.49 3.71 3.33
N ILE A 20 -6.06 2.73 2.61
CA ILE A 20 -5.45 1.44 2.34
C ILE A 20 -5.08 1.32 0.87
N GLY A 21 -4.05 0.54 0.55
CA GLY A 21 -3.68 0.30 -0.83
C GLY A 21 -2.61 -0.75 -1.01
N TYR A 22 -2.24 -0.97 -2.26
CA TYR A 22 -1.09 -1.77 -2.65
C TYR A 22 -0.04 -0.87 -3.32
N ASP A 23 1.21 -0.99 -2.85
CA ASP A 23 2.39 -0.34 -3.42
C ASP A 23 3.14 -1.37 -4.30
N PRO A 24 3.11 -1.22 -5.63
CA PRO A 24 3.84 -2.13 -6.51
C PRO A 24 5.36 -2.07 -6.40
N PRO A 25 6.01 -0.89 -6.37
CA PRO A 25 7.45 -0.80 -6.09
C PRO A 25 7.90 -1.53 -4.82
N LEU A 26 7.17 -1.41 -3.72
CA LEU A 26 7.48 -2.10 -2.45
C LEU A 26 6.85 -3.48 -2.33
N ARG A 27 5.99 -3.88 -3.27
CA ARG A 27 5.29 -5.17 -3.30
C ARG A 27 4.60 -5.49 -1.97
N THR A 28 3.97 -4.48 -1.37
CA THR A 28 3.35 -4.55 -0.05
C THR A 28 2.00 -3.84 -0.05
N PHE A 29 1.08 -4.33 0.76
CA PHE A 29 -0.07 -3.55 1.20
C PHE A 29 0.38 -2.51 2.23
N PHE A 30 -0.26 -1.36 2.21
CA PHE A 30 0.01 -0.27 3.15
C PHE A 30 -1.30 0.25 3.75
N LEU A 31 -1.19 0.84 4.94
CA LEU A 31 -2.29 1.50 5.65
C LEU A 31 -1.78 2.81 6.23
N GLN A 32 -2.53 3.88 6.00
CA GLN A 32 -2.32 5.22 6.53
C GLN A 32 -3.59 5.66 7.24
N ALA A 33 -3.51 6.06 8.51
CA ALA A 33 -4.67 6.48 9.28
C ALA A 33 -4.28 7.48 10.36
N PHE A 34 -5.28 8.21 10.84
CA PHE A 34 -5.22 9.24 11.86
C PHE A 34 -4.21 10.34 11.51
N PRO A 35 -4.45 11.09 10.41
CA PRO A 35 -3.67 12.29 10.13
C PRO A 35 -3.84 13.31 11.26
N ASP A 36 -2.78 14.07 11.53
CA ASP A 36 -2.84 15.24 12.38
C ASP A 36 -3.57 16.41 11.69
N GLU A 37 -3.72 17.56 12.36
CA GLU A 37 -4.41 18.73 11.80
C GLU A 37 -3.77 19.26 10.51
N SER A 38 -2.48 18.98 10.29
CA SER A 38 -1.75 19.36 9.08
C SER A 38 -1.90 18.34 7.94
N GLY A 39 -2.19 17.09 8.27
CA GLY A 39 -2.21 15.97 7.33
C GLY A 39 -0.83 15.41 6.97
N ASP A 40 0.24 15.99 7.54
CA ASP A 40 1.62 15.61 7.24
C ASP A 40 2.14 14.52 8.20
N ASP A 41 1.58 14.41 9.42
CA ASP A 41 1.93 13.37 10.39
C ASP A 41 0.78 12.37 10.57
N LEU A 42 1.11 11.08 10.48
CA LEU A 42 0.15 9.98 10.55
C LEU A 42 0.38 9.20 11.84
N ALA A 43 -0.64 9.07 12.68
CA ALA A 43 -0.51 8.23 13.87
C ALA A 43 -0.34 6.74 13.52
N LEU A 44 -0.76 6.32 12.34
CA LEU A 44 -0.53 4.99 11.80
C LEU A 44 -0.04 5.06 10.34
N TRP A 45 1.15 4.51 10.11
CA TRP A 45 1.65 4.21 8.78
C TRP A 45 2.33 2.83 8.77
N LEU A 46 1.77 1.90 7.99
CA LEU A 46 2.28 0.54 7.76
C LEU A 46 2.57 0.33 6.28
N GLY A 47 3.51 -0.58 5.96
CA GLY A 47 3.83 -0.95 4.58
C GLY A 47 4.79 0.03 3.92
N THR A 48 5.83 0.42 4.65
CA THR A 48 6.87 1.37 4.19
C THR A 48 8.13 0.66 3.72
N SER A 49 8.21 -0.66 3.90
CA SER A 49 9.36 -1.49 3.51
C SER A 49 9.00 -2.49 2.42
N ASP A 50 10.02 -2.95 1.68
CA ASP A 50 9.86 -3.98 0.65
C ASP A 50 9.27 -5.26 1.25
N ARG A 51 8.16 -5.72 0.68
CA ARG A 51 7.41 -6.93 1.02
C ARG A 51 7.03 -7.05 2.48
N GLU A 52 6.81 -5.92 3.16
CA GLU A 52 6.49 -5.90 4.59
C GLU A 52 5.18 -6.65 4.90
N TYR A 53 4.14 -6.43 4.08
CA TYR A 53 2.83 -7.07 4.18
C TYR A 53 2.35 -7.53 2.81
N GLU A 54 2.55 -8.82 2.48
CA GLU A 54 2.13 -9.39 1.19
C GLU A 54 0.64 -9.80 1.16
N THR A 55 -0.10 -9.67 2.27
CA THR A 55 -1.53 -9.98 2.35
C THR A 55 -2.27 -8.95 3.21
N VAL A 56 -3.55 -8.72 2.92
CA VAL A 56 -4.43 -7.87 3.73
C VAL A 56 -4.54 -8.39 5.17
N ASP A 57 -4.56 -9.72 5.36
CA ASP A 57 -4.60 -10.34 6.68
C ASP A 57 -3.34 -10.04 7.51
N ALA A 58 -2.16 -10.04 6.88
CA ALA A 58 -0.91 -9.67 7.56
C ALA A 58 -0.90 -8.19 7.96
N LEU A 59 -1.38 -7.31 7.08
CA LEU A 59 -1.55 -5.89 7.37
C LEU A 59 -2.56 -5.68 8.50
N HIS A 60 -3.66 -6.43 8.52
CA HIS A 60 -4.67 -6.39 9.58
C HIS A 60 -4.12 -6.82 10.93
N ALA A 61 -3.37 -7.93 10.96
CA ALA A 61 -2.71 -8.39 12.18
C ALA A 61 -1.75 -7.33 12.75
N ALA A 62 -0.99 -6.65 11.89
CA ALA A 62 -0.09 -5.57 12.28
C ALA A 62 -0.85 -4.33 12.79
N GLY A 63 -1.95 -3.96 12.14
CA GLY A 63 -2.86 -2.90 12.61
C GLY A 63 -3.39 -3.20 14.02
N ARG A 64 -3.91 -4.42 14.24
CA ARG A 64 -4.44 -4.82 15.55
C ARG A 64 -3.38 -4.86 16.63
N ALA A 65 -2.14 -5.27 16.31
CA ALA A 65 -1.02 -5.25 17.25
C ALA A 65 -0.68 -3.82 17.72
N LYS A 66 -1.04 -2.80 16.94
CA LYS A 66 -0.89 -1.38 17.28
C LYS A 66 -2.15 -0.73 17.85
N GLY A 67 -3.24 -1.51 18.06
CA GLY A 67 -4.50 -1.00 18.60
C GLY A 67 -5.44 -0.39 17.57
N PHE A 68 -5.29 -0.76 16.29
CA PHE A 68 -6.12 -0.29 15.19
C PHE A 68 -6.88 -1.46 14.54
N ASP A 69 -8.16 -1.26 14.22
CA ASP A 69 -8.96 -2.21 13.45
C ASP A 69 -9.66 -1.53 12.28
N PHE A 70 -9.62 -2.16 11.12
CA PHE A 70 -10.17 -1.66 9.86
C PHE A 70 -11.05 -2.68 9.14
N MET A 71 -11.33 -3.80 9.82
CA MET A 71 -12.17 -4.87 9.29
C MET A 71 -13.59 -4.78 9.88
N PRO A 72 -14.62 -5.14 9.09
CA PRO A 72 -14.54 -5.62 7.71
C PRO A 72 -14.27 -4.50 6.70
N LEU A 73 -13.49 -4.81 5.64
CA LEU A 73 -13.35 -3.92 4.49
C LEU A 73 -14.65 -3.88 3.67
N PRO A 74 -14.98 -2.73 3.05
CA PRO A 74 -16.03 -2.68 2.04
C PRO A 74 -15.72 -3.63 0.88
N ASP A 75 -16.71 -4.38 0.38
CA ASP A 75 -16.54 -5.36 -0.70
C ASP A 75 -15.88 -4.76 -1.95
N SER A 76 -16.24 -3.51 -2.29
CA SER A 76 -15.66 -2.77 -3.41
C SER A 76 -14.16 -2.53 -3.24
N VAL A 77 -13.71 -2.23 -2.02
CA VAL A 77 -12.30 -2.01 -1.69
C VAL A 77 -11.54 -3.32 -1.69
N ALA A 78 -12.10 -4.36 -1.07
CA ALA A 78 -11.50 -5.69 -1.05
C ALA A 78 -11.29 -6.24 -2.46
N LEU A 79 -12.28 -6.08 -3.35
CA LEU A 79 -12.17 -6.47 -4.76
C LEU A 79 -11.10 -5.66 -5.49
N SER A 80 -11.06 -4.35 -5.28
CA SER A 80 -10.07 -3.47 -5.93
C SER A 80 -8.63 -3.81 -5.52
N LEU A 81 -8.41 -4.10 -4.23
CA LEU A 81 -7.11 -4.55 -3.72
C LEU A 81 -6.68 -5.90 -4.31
N ALA A 82 -7.62 -6.83 -4.49
CA ALA A 82 -7.36 -8.11 -5.13
C ALA A 82 -6.99 -7.95 -6.61
N ASP A 83 -7.71 -7.07 -7.33
CA ASP A 83 -7.44 -6.75 -8.74
C ASP A 83 -6.05 -6.11 -8.90
N ASP A 84 -5.64 -5.22 -7.99
CA ASP A 84 -4.32 -4.59 -8.03
C ASP A 84 -3.19 -5.60 -7.83
N LEU A 85 -3.37 -6.53 -6.89
CA LEU A 85 -2.41 -7.61 -6.68
C LEU A 85 -2.31 -8.51 -7.92
N ALA A 86 -3.45 -8.84 -8.55
CA ALA A 86 -3.49 -9.66 -9.76
C ALA A 86 -2.78 -8.97 -10.95
N LYS A 87 -3.04 -7.68 -11.17
CA LYS A 87 -2.37 -6.90 -12.22
C LYS A 87 -0.86 -6.86 -12.07
N GLU A 88 -0.35 -6.84 -10.85
CA GLU A 88 1.09 -6.84 -10.58
C GLU A 88 1.71 -8.24 -10.71
N ALA A 89 0.94 -9.31 -10.44
CA ALA A 89 1.37 -10.67 -10.75
C ALA A 89 1.51 -10.91 -12.27
N ASP A 90 0.66 -10.26 -13.08
CA ASP A 90 0.69 -10.33 -14.55
C ASP A 90 1.72 -9.41 -15.19
N ARG A 91 2.31 -8.48 -14.42
CA ARG A 91 3.27 -7.53 -14.97
C ARG A 91 4.58 -8.26 -15.29
N PRO A 92 5.13 -8.12 -16.51
CA PRO A 92 6.47 -8.63 -16.81
C PRO A 92 7.44 -8.07 -15.79
N ARG A 93 8.15 -8.95 -15.06
CA ARG A 93 9.20 -8.55 -14.13
C ARG A 93 10.18 -7.69 -14.92
N HIS A 94 10.17 -6.39 -14.67
CA HIS A 94 11.14 -5.46 -15.25
C HIS A 94 12.47 -5.63 -14.50
N ASP A 95 13.02 -6.85 -14.53
CA ASP A 95 14.39 -7.15 -14.14
C ASP A 95 15.28 -6.81 -15.34
N GLY A 96 15.62 -5.54 -15.50
CA GLY A 96 16.50 -5.13 -16.59
C GLY A 96 17.06 -3.72 -16.39
N PRO A 97 18.40 -3.54 -16.33
CA PRO A 97 18.99 -2.20 -16.29
C PRO A 97 18.67 -1.45 -17.59
N PRO A 98 18.68 -0.10 -17.59
CA PRO A 98 18.45 0.69 -18.80
C PRO A 98 19.62 0.53 -19.77
N ALA A 99 19.68 -0.59 -20.50
CA ALA A 99 20.65 -0.84 -21.57
C ALA A 99 20.28 -0.12 -22.88
N ALA A 100 19.58 1.03 -22.78
CA ALA A 100 19.15 1.82 -23.93
C ALA A 100 19.85 3.20 -24.00
N LEU A 101 20.99 3.40 -23.34
CA LEU A 101 21.79 4.64 -23.45
C LEU A 101 23.26 4.43 -23.88
N MET A 102 23.60 3.28 -24.47
CA MET A 102 24.95 3.05 -25.05
C MET A 102 24.87 2.71 -26.55
N ARG A 103 24.14 3.51 -27.32
CA ARG A 103 24.19 3.46 -28.80
C ARG A 103 24.27 4.84 -29.47
N HIS A 104 24.83 5.83 -28.78
CA HIS A 104 25.04 7.16 -29.35
C HIS A 104 26.44 7.76 -29.14
N LEU A 105 27.42 6.96 -28.71
CA LEU A 105 28.80 7.44 -28.50
C LEU A 105 29.86 6.56 -29.15
N GLN A 106 29.57 6.02 -30.35
CA GLN A 106 30.58 5.44 -31.23
C GLN A 106 30.28 5.84 -32.68
N SER A 107 30.42 7.13 -32.95
CA SER A 107 30.69 7.65 -34.29
C SER A 107 31.64 8.83 -34.11
N ASP A 108 32.94 8.53 -34.13
CA ASP A 108 33.98 9.47 -34.59
C ASP A 108 33.88 9.62 -36.11
#